data_AF-A0A6A4V8X8-F1
#
_entry.id   AF-A0A6A4V8X8-F1
#
_cell.length_a   1.000
_cell.length_b   1.000
_cell.length_c   1.000
_cell.angle_alpha   90.00
_cell.angle_beta   90.00
_cell.angle_gamma   90.00
#
_symmetry.space_group_name_H-M   'P 1'
#
loop_
_entity.id
_entity.type
_entity.pdbx_description
1 polymer ?
#
loop_
_entity_poly.entity_id
_entity_poly.type
_entity_poly.pdbx_seq_one_letter_code
_entity_poly.pdbx_strand_id
1 'polypeptide(L)'
;MSPKRKELNIQEITHLFEENQRIFDVSMDIVSQLAETRDEGSAHHITRIKAYMERLARRLAMDPKYATLIDEAYIDLIVKACPFHDIGKVNISNKILLKPGLLTEAEYEIMKEHSMIGVNSILGALKRFEISDPSHMTLQSTEHSKVQEFFKETLYIVRSHHEHYDGSGYPQGLKGDEIPLSARIMALIDVFDALTHHRIYKPAWTIEKAVEYIEMQSGYQFDPDCVAALMAELDEVRAIYQRYGDE
;
A
#
# COMPACT_ATOMS: atom_id res chain seq x y z
N MET A 1 14.31 46.03 21.65
CA MET A 1 14.81 45.67 20.30
C MET A 1 13.84 44.67 19.71
N SER A 2 13.10 45.05 18.67
CA SER A 2 12.20 44.13 17.95
C SER A 2 13.05 43.09 17.21
N PRO A 3 12.73 41.78 17.29
CA PRO A 3 13.47 40.78 16.53
C PRO A 3 13.21 41.04 15.04
N LYS A 4 14.27 41.38 14.29
CA LYS A 4 14.22 41.45 12.83
C LYS A 4 13.73 40.09 12.32
N ARG A 5 12.52 40.03 11.74
CA ARG A 5 12.07 38.88 10.96
C ARG A 5 13.11 38.66 9.86
N LYS A 6 13.81 37.54 9.91
CA LYS A 6 14.69 37.10 8.82
C LYS A 6 13.77 36.63 7.71
N GLU A 7 13.69 37.38 6.60
CA GLU A 7 13.01 36.91 5.39
C GLU A 7 13.82 35.73 4.84
N LEU A 8 13.23 34.54 4.86
CA LEU A 8 13.83 33.36 4.24
C LEU A 8 13.80 33.54 2.72
N ASN A 9 14.92 33.29 2.05
CA ASN A 9 14.91 33.28 0.59
C ASN A 9 14.30 31.95 0.07
N ILE A 10 13.90 31.91 -1.21
CA ILE A 10 13.26 30.74 -1.81
C ILE A 10 14.11 29.47 -1.66
N GLN A 11 15.44 29.58 -1.75
CA GLN A 11 16.34 28.43 -1.62
C GLN A 11 16.34 27.86 -0.20
N GLU A 12 16.32 28.72 0.83
CA GLU A 12 16.20 28.30 2.22
C GLU A 12 14.83 27.64 2.49
N ILE A 13 13.75 28.16 1.91
CA ILE A 13 12.41 27.56 2.02
C ILE A 13 12.37 26.18 1.35
N THR A 14 12.89 26.05 0.14
CA THR A 14 12.96 24.77 -0.59
C THR A 14 13.79 23.75 0.18
N HIS A 15 14.95 24.16 0.70
CA HIS A 15 15.80 23.25 1.48
C HIS A 15 15.11 22.77 2.76
N LEU A 16 14.49 23.68 3.52
CA LEU A 16 13.73 23.31 4.73
C LEU A 16 12.53 22.42 4.41
N PHE A 17 11.89 22.61 3.24
CA PHE A 17 10.80 21.75 2.80
C PHE A 17 11.31 20.34 2.47
N GLU A 18 12.44 20.23 1.76
CA GLU A 18 13.08 18.94 1.47
C GLU A 18 13.54 18.22 2.74
N GLU A 19 14.10 18.94 3.72
CA GLU A 19 14.50 18.36 5.01
C GLU A 19 13.28 17.85 5.79
N ASN A 20 12.20 18.64 5.86
CA ASN A 20 10.96 18.21 6.52
C ASN A 20 10.31 17.02 5.81
N GLN A 21 10.35 16.98 4.47
CA GLN A 21 9.85 15.84 3.70
C GLN A 21 10.67 14.58 4.00
N ARG A 22 12.00 14.68 4.06
CA ARG A 22 12.86 13.55 4.45
C ARG A 22 12.59 13.06 5.87
N ILE A 23 12.40 13.98 6.83
CA ILE A 23 12.05 13.62 8.21
C ILE A 23 10.71 12.86 8.23
N PHE A 24 9.73 13.35 7.47
CA PHE A 24 8.43 12.69 7.34
C PHE A 24 8.57 11.28 6.73
N ASP A 25 9.24 11.16 5.58
CA ASP A 25 9.41 9.89 4.87
C ASP A 25 10.09 8.83 5.76
N VAL A 26 11.17 9.20 6.45
CA VAL A 26 11.87 8.31 7.38
C VAL A 26 10.98 7.93 8.58
N SER A 27 10.21 8.88 9.12
CA SER A 27 9.30 8.60 10.23
C SER A 27 8.19 7.62 9.83
N MET A 28 7.65 7.76 8.62
CA MET A 28 6.62 6.86 8.10
C MET A 28 7.19 5.46 7.86
N ASP A 29 8.37 5.35 7.26
CA ASP A 29 9.05 4.06 7.07
C ASP A 29 9.28 3.34 8.43
N ILE A 30 9.66 4.07 9.49
CA ILE A 30 9.81 3.49 10.85
C ILE A 30 8.47 2.96 11.38
N VAL A 31 7.40 3.74 11.28
CA VAL A 31 6.07 3.36 11.80
C VAL A 31 5.53 2.14 11.04
N SER A 32 5.67 2.13 9.72
CA SER A 32 5.29 0.99 8.89
C SER A 32 6.08 -0.26 9.23
N GLN A 33 7.41 -0.16 9.37
CA GLN A 33 8.23 -1.31 9.79
C GLN A 33 7.80 -1.86 11.15
N LEU A 34 7.48 -1.00 12.12
CA LEU A 34 7.01 -1.44 13.44
C LEU A 34 5.71 -2.24 13.37
N ALA A 35 4.80 -1.90 12.45
CA ALA A 35 3.59 -2.68 12.22
C ALA A 35 3.93 -4.09 11.69
N GLU A 36 4.88 -4.19 10.77
CA GLU A 36 5.27 -5.44 10.11
C GLU A 36 6.17 -6.34 10.95
N THR A 37 7.02 -5.79 11.83
CA THR A 37 8.01 -6.57 12.63
C THR A 37 7.41 -7.71 13.44
N ARG A 38 6.10 -7.71 13.65
CA ARG A 38 5.38 -8.74 14.40
C ARG A 38 4.98 -9.95 13.57
N ASP A 39 4.97 -9.86 12.24
CA ASP A 39 4.45 -10.89 11.32
C ASP A 39 5.45 -11.22 10.21
N GLU A 40 6.16 -10.20 9.71
CA GLU A 40 7.00 -10.31 8.53
C GLU A 40 8.48 -10.25 8.89
N GLY A 41 9.22 -11.28 8.45
CA GLY A 41 10.62 -11.51 8.82
C GLY A 41 11.63 -10.60 8.12
N SER A 42 11.18 -9.68 7.26
CA SER A 42 12.06 -8.94 6.35
C SER A 42 11.98 -7.43 6.54
N ALA A 43 13.12 -6.80 6.83
CA ALA A 43 13.26 -5.35 6.80
C ALA A 43 13.07 -4.74 5.39
N HIS A 44 13.03 -5.57 4.34
CA HIS A 44 12.97 -5.15 2.95
C HIS A 44 11.57 -5.25 2.33
N HIS A 45 10.60 -5.91 2.96
CA HIS A 45 9.23 -6.03 2.44
C HIS A 45 8.65 -4.69 1.99
N ILE A 46 8.60 -3.69 2.88
CA ILE A 46 8.07 -2.36 2.56
C ILE A 46 8.84 -1.69 1.40
N THR A 47 10.15 -1.91 1.32
CA THR A 47 10.97 -1.36 0.21
C THR A 47 10.59 -2.01 -1.12
N ARG A 48 10.37 -3.33 -1.13
CA ARG A 48 9.93 -4.07 -2.32
C ARG A 48 8.52 -3.66 -2.73
N ILE A 49 7.58 -3.59 -1.80
CA ILE A 49 6.21 -3.13 -2.04
C ILE A 49 6.21 -1.74 -2.69
N LYS A 50 6.96 -0.77 -2.15
CA LYS A 50 7.08 0.57 -2.76
C LYS A 50 7.60 0.50 -4.20
N ALA A 51 8.63 -0.30 -4.45
CA ALA A 51 9.22 -0.45 -5.77
C ALA A 51 8.29 -1.15 -6.77
N TYR A 52 7.57 -2.20 -6.35
CA TYR A 52 6.57 -2.89 -7.18
C TYR A 52 5.38 -2.00 -7.48
N MET A 53 4.87 -1.28 -6.47
CA MET A 53 3.76 -0.33 -6.61
C MET A 53 4.08 0.73 -7.68
N GLU A 54 5.26 1.35 -7.59
CA GLU A 54 5.72 2.35 -8.56
C GLU A 54 5.79 1.74 -9.97
N ARG A 55 6.42 0.57 -10.08
CA ARG A 55 6.66 -0.12 -11.34
C ARG A 55 5.37 -0.47 -12.07
N LEU A 56 4.41 -1.08 -11.37
CA LEU A 56 3.13 -1.47 -11.95
C LEU A 56 2.29 -0.23 -12.30
N ALA A 57 2.25 0.79 -11.44
CA ALA A 57 1.51 2.01 -11.72
C ALA A 57 2.05 2.74 -12.96
N ARG A 58 3.37 2.83 -13.13
CA ARG A 58 4.00 3.40 -14.33
C ARG A 58 3.63 2.62 -15.60
N ARG A 59 3.59 1.28 -15.53
CA ARG A 59 3.16 0.46 -16.66
C ARG A 59 1.69 0.68 -16.99
N LEU A 60 0.82 0.71 -15.99
CA LEU A 60 -0.61 0.98 -16.17
C LEU A 60 -0.85 2.38 -16.76
N ALA A 61 -0.05 3.39 -16.40
CA ALA A 61 -0.15 4.75 -16.95
C ALA A 61 0.06 4.81 -18.47
N MET A 62 0.71 3.79 -19.06
CA MET A 62 0.89 3.69 -20.51
C MET A 62 -0.39 3.25 -21.24
N ASP A 63 -1.36 2.67 -20.53
CA ASP A 63 -2.64 2.28 -21.10
C ASP A 63 -3.58 3.50 -21.19
N PRO A 64 -4.19 3.76 -22.36
CA PRO A 64 -5.17 4.84 -22.52
C PRO A 64 -6.32 4.82 -21.50
N LYS A 65 -6.69 3.65 -20.97
CA LYS A 65 -7.71 3.48 -19.91
C LYS A 65 -7.34 4.24 -18.64
N TYR A 66 -6.05 4.30 -18.31
CA TYR A 66 -5.55 4.88 -17.06
C TYR A 66 -4.81 6.21 -17.25
N ALA A 67 -4.53 6.62 -18.49
CA ALA A 67 -3.75 7.82 -18.81
C ALA A 67 -4.28 9.13 -18.18
N THR A 68 -5.59 9.22 -17.91
CA THR A 68 -6.18 10.40 -17.25
C THR A 68 -6.23 10.29 -15.72
N LEU A 69 -5.99 9.09 -15.19
CA LEU A 69 -6.05 8.80 -13.75
C LEU A 69 -4.65 8.75 -13.14
N ILE A 70 -3.68 8.16 -13.83
CA ILE A 70 -2.32 7.94 -13.33
C ILE A 70 -1.39 8.99 -13.92
N ASP A 71 -1.06 10.00 -13.13
CA ASP A 71 0.05 10.91 -13.38
C ASP A 71 1.19 10.70 -12.35
N GLU A 72 2.30 11.43 -12.49
CA GLU A 72 3.44 11.32 -11.56
C GLU A 72 3.04 11.64 -10.11
N ALA A 73 2.06 12.53 -9.90
CA ALA A 73 1.60 12.89 -8.56
C ALA A 73 0.82 11.73 -7.94
N TYR A 74 -0.05 11.06 -8.70
CA TYR A 74 -0.76 9.86 -8.26
C TYR A 74 0.20 8.73 -7.92
N ILE A 75 1.22 8.49 -8.76
CA ILE A 75 2.24 7.47 -8.52
C ILE A 75 3.00 7.74 -7.22
N ASP A 76 3.52 8.96 -7.03
CA ASP A 76 4.21 9.35 -5.79
C ASP A 76 3.31 9.13 -4.55
N LEU A 77 2.03 9.46 -4.70
CA LEU A 77 1.06 9.38 -3.62
C LEU A 77 0.75 7.93 -3.22
N ILE A 78 0.47 7.04 -4.17
CA ILE A 78 0.18 5.62 -3.86
C ILE A 78 1.43 4.87 -3.35
N VAL A 79 2.62 5.24 -3.81
CA VAL A 79 3.89 4.66 -3.33
C VAL A 79 4.19 5.10 -1.90
N LYS A 80 3.83 6.33 -1.51
CA LYS A 80 3.92 6.78 -0.12
C LYS A 80 2.82 6.19 0.77
N ALA A 81 1.67 5.82 0.19
CA ALA A 81 0.52 5.29 0.91
C ALA A 81 0.56 3.77 1.13
N CYS A 82 1.18 3.01 0.21
CA CYS A 82 1.22 1.54 0.29
C CYS A 82 1.86 0.96 1.57
N PRO A 83 2.83 1.60 2.25
CA PRO A 83 3.41 1.07 3.48
C PRO A 83 2.43 1.00 4.66
N PHE A 84 1.24 1.57 4.56
CA PHE A 84 0.25 1.57 5.63
C PHE A 84 -0.73 0.41 5.55
N HIS A 85 -0.75 -0.38 4.46
CA HIS A 85 -1.80 -1.37 4.18
C HIS A 85 -2.13 -2.24 5.41
N ASP A 86 -1.10 -2.64 6.14
CA ASP A 86 -1.19 -3.53 7.30
C ASP A 86 -1.02 -2.85 8.68
N ILE A 87 -1.11 -1.52 8.74
CA ILE A 87 -0.96 -0.75 9.99
C ILE A 87 -1.93 -1.19 11.11
N GLY A 88 -3.06 -1.81 10.74
CA GLY A 88 -4.03 -2.34 11.70
C GLY A 88 -3.61 -3.64 12.41
N LYS A 89 -2.63 -4.38 11.88
CA LYS A 89 -2.09 -5.60 12.52
C LYS A 89 -1.55 -5.34 13.92
N VAL A 90 -1.19 -4.07 14.23
CA VAL A 90 -0.77 -3.64 15.56
C VAL A 90 -1.77 -4.00 16.67
N ASN A 91 -3.05 -4.15 16.36
CA ASN A 91 -4.08 -4.49 17.35
C ASN A 91 -4.57 -5.95 17.26
N ILE A 92 -4.03 -6.76 16.35
CA ILE A 92 -4.31 -8.19 16.27
C ILE A 92 -3.48 -8.94 17.32
N SER A 93 -4.07 -9.91 18.01
CA SER A 93 -3.37 -10.68 19.05
C SER A 93 -2.22 -11.51 18.47
N ASN A 94 -1.07 -11.54 19.15
CA ASN A 94 0.06 -12.41 18.79
C ASN A 94 -0.34 -13.90 18.71
N LYS A 95 -1.35 -14.34 19.45
CA LYS A 95 -1.82 -15.74 19.38
C LYS A 95 -2.41 -16.11 18.01
N ILE A 96 -2.91 -15.11 17.29
CA ILE A 96 -3.49 -15.25 15.96
C ILE A 96 -2.44 -14.88 14.92
N LEU A 97 -1.83 -13.70 15.06
CA LEU A 97 -0.83 -13.18 14.12
C LEU A 97 0.39 -14.11 13.98
N LEU A 98 0.89 -14.65 15.09
CA LEU A 98 2.05 -15.53 15.14
C LEU A 98 1.65 -16.99 15.36
N LYS A 99 0.48 -17.41 14.85
CA LYS A 99 0.03 -18.80 15.01
C LYS A 99 0.79 -19.72 14.06
N PRO A 100 1.48 -20.77 14.55
CA PRO A 100 2.07 -21.78 13.68
C PRO A 100 1.03 -22.67 13.01
N GLY A 101 0.77 -22.36 11.74
CA GLY A 101 -0.12 -23.13 10.87
C GLY A 101 -1.32 -22.32 10.40
N LEU A 102 -2.33 -23.03 9.90
CA LEU A 102 -3.55 -22.40 9.40
C LEU A 102 -4.38 -21.80 10.54
N LEU A 103 -4.95 -20.63 10.29
CA LEU A 103 -5.99 -20.05 11.14
C LEU A 103 -7.25 -20.91 11.03
N THR A 104 -7.96 -21.05 12.14
CA THR A 104 -9.35 -21.51 12.14
C THR A 104 -10.24 -20.43 11.56
N GLU A 105 -11.45 -20.77 11.13
CA GLU A 105 -12.41 -19.79 10.58
C GLU A 105 -12.62 -18.60 11.54
N ALA A 106 -12.80 -18.86 12.83
CA ALA A 106 -12.99 -17.82 13.84
C ALA A 106 -11.74 -16.93 14.03
N GLU A 107 -10.54 -17.50 13.94
CA GLU A 107 -9.30 -16.71 14.00
C GLU A 107 -9.09 -15.91 12.71
N TYR A 108 -9.50 -16.45 11.56
CA TYR A 108 -9.46 -15.75 10.29
C TYR A 108 -10.43 -14.56 10.27
N GLU A 109 -11.63 -14.69 10.83
CA GLU A 109 -12.54 -13.55 11.03
C GLU A 109 -11.89 -12.43 11.83
N ILE A 110 -11.18 -12.75 12.90
CA ILE A 110 -10.44 -11.76 13.69
C ILE A 110 -9.29 -11.16 12.88
N MET A 111 -8.56 -11.97 12.10
CA MET A 111 -7.48 -11.46 11.26
C MET A 111 -7.98 -10.43 10.24
N LYS A 112 -9.15 -10.66 9.62
CA LYS A 112 -9.75 -9.75 8.64
C LYS A 112 -10.02 -8.35 9.19
N GLU A 113 -10.18 -8.21 10.51
CA GLU A 113 -10.44 -6.93 11.17
C GLU A 113 -9.29 -5.92 11.04
N HIS A 114 -8.05 -6.34 10.76
CA HIS A 114 -6.90 -5.42 10.69
C HIS A 114 -7.14 -4.27 9.69
N SER A 115 -7.78 -4.56 8.56
CA SER A 115 -8.15 -3.56 7.54
C SER A 115 -8.96 -2.41 8.15
N MET A 116 -10.06 -2.72 8.84
CA MET A 116 -10.93 -1.73 9.47
C MET A 116 -10.32 -1.10 10.73
N ILE A 117 -9.49 -1.82 11.47
CA ILE A 117 -8.71 -1.24 12.59
C ILE A 117 -7.76 -0.15 12.06
N GLY A 118 -7.08 -0.41 10.93
CA GLY A 118 -6.22 0.57 10.27
C GLY A 118 -7.00 1.80 9.81
N VAL A 119 -8.13 1.59 9.11
CA VAL A 119 -9.04 2.67 8.69
C VAL A 119 -9.47 3.53 9.88
N ASN A 120 -9.95 2.91 10.95
CA ASN A 120 -10.43 3.63 12.14
C ASN A 120 -9.30 4.42 12.82
N SER A 121 -8.08 3.87 12.84
CA SER A 121 -6.91 4.55 13.41
C SER A 121 -6.54 5.80 12.62
N ILE A 122 -6.53 5.72 11.29
CA ILE A 122 -6.24 6.84 10.40
C ILE A 122 -7.33 7.92 10.54
N LEU A 123 -8.61 7.54 10.45
CA LEU A 123 -9.72 8.49 10.61
C LEU A 123 -9.72 9.17 11.98
N GLY A 124 -9.40 8.43 13.05
CA GLY A 124 -9.24 8.97 14.39
C GLY A 124 -8.10 10.00 14.47
N ALA A 125 -6.99 9.77 13.76
CA ALA A 125 -5.91 10.74 13.65
C ALA A 125 -6.34 12.00 12.88
N LEU A 126 -6.93 11.85 11.69
CA LEU A 126 -7.40 12.97 10.88
C LEU A 126 -8.36 13.87 11.65
N LYS A 127 -9.29 13.28 12.40
CA LYS A 127 -10.24 14.02 13.24
C LYS A 127 -9.54 14.90 14.28
N ARG A 128 -8.42 14.44 14.88
CA ARG A 128 -7.65 15.23 15.86
C ARG A 128 -6.93 16.43 15.24
N PHE A 129 -6.66 16.38 13.94
CA PHE A 129 -6.09 17.48 13.16
C PHE A 129 -7.16 18.26 12.39
N GLU A 130 -8.44 18.07 12.71
CA GLU A 130 -9.58 18.75 12.07
C GLU A 130 -9.67 18.52 10.55
N ILE A 131 -9.11 17.41 10.07
CA ILE A 131 -9.19 16.98 8.67
C ILE A 131 -10.42 16.10 8.51
N SER A 132 -11.29 16.46 7.58
CA SER A 132 -12.50 15.69 7.25
C SER A 132 -12.14 14.39 6.53
N ASP A 133 -12.98 13.35 6.70
CA ASP A 133 -12.79 12.04 6.05
C ASP A 133 -12.74 12.20 4.52
N PRO A 134 -11.58 11.90 3.89
CA PRO A 134 -11.43 12.10 2.47
C PRO A 134 -12.04 10.97 1.61
N SER A 135 -12.52 9.88 2.23
CA SER A 135 -13.08 8.71 1.54
C SER A 135 -14.31 9.03 0.69
N HIS A 136 -15.08 10.05 1.08
CA HIS A 136 -16.32 10.46 0.42
C HIS A 136 -16.15 11.69 -0.49
N MET A 137 -14.91 12.16 -0.69
CA MET A 137 -14.65 13.35 -1.50
C MET A 137 -14.79 13.05 -3.00
N THR A 138 -15.66 13.82 -3.67
CA THR A 138 -15.79 13.80 -5.13
C THR A 138 -14.67 14.61 -5.80
N LEU A 139 -14.23 14.20 -6.99
CA LEU A 139 -13.17 14.87 -7.77
C LEU A 139 -13.50 16.32 -8.20
N GLN A 140 -14.67 16.85 -7.86
CA GLN A 140 -15.14 18.17 -8.32
C GLN A 140 -14.81 19.34 -7.39
N SER A 141 -14.25 19.10 -6.19
CA SER A 141 -13.76 20.21 -5.36
C SER A 141 -12.40 20.69 -5.86
N THR A 142 -12.31 21.94 -6.29
CA THR A 142 -11.13 22.55 -6.91
C THR A 142 -10.06 23.00 -5.91
N GLU A 143 -10.23 22.71 -4.62
CA GLU A 143 -9.25 23.03 -3.56
C GLU A 143 -9.04 21.80 -2.65
N HIS A 144 -8.47 20.74 -3.20
CA HIS A 144 -8.00 19.63 -2.39
C HIS A 144 -6.63 19.96 -1.81
N SER A 145 -6.48 19.76 -0.50
CA SER A 145 -5.14 19.74 0.08
C SER A 145 -4.46 18.42 -0.28
N LYS A 146 -3.16 18.46 -0.57
CA LYS A 146 -2.34 17.25 -0.78
C LYS A 146 -2.44 16.25 0.39
N VAL A 147 -2.73 16.75 1.58
CA VAL A 147 -2.97 15.92 2.78
C VAL A 147 -4.21 15.05 2.59
N GLN A 148 -5.32 15.62 2.12
CA GLN A 148 -6.55 14.87 1.87
C GLN A 148 -6.38 13.85 0.75
N GLU A 149 -5.70 14.21 -0.34
CA GLU A 149 -5.41 13.29 -1.43
C GLU A 149 -4.58 12.10 -0.93
N PHE A 150 -3.52 12.36 -0.16
CA PHE A 150 -2.67 11.32 0.41
C PHE A 150 -3.49 10.35 1.27
N PHE A 151 -4.22 10.88 2.25
CA PHE A 151 -4.99 10.02 3.15
C PHE A 151 -6.19 9.35 2.48
N LYS A 152 -6.70 9.87 1.36
CA LYS A 152 -7.71 9.20 0.54
C LYS A 152 -7.16 7.88 0.00
N GLU A 153 -6.02 7.89 -0.68
CA GLU A 153 -5.44 6.66 -1.21
C GLU A 153 -4.93 5.75 -0.10
N THR A 154 -4.37 6.29 0.99
CA THR A 154 -4.01 5.49 2.17
C THR A 154 -5.23 4.74 2.70
N LEU A 155 -6.39 5.40 2.84
CA LEU A 155 -7.62 4.75 3.29
C LEU A 155 -8.14 3.72 2.28
N TYR A 156 -8.01 3.98 0.98
CA TYR A 156 -8.38 3.01 -0.07
C TYR A 156 -7.55 1.74 0.01
N ILE A 157 -6.23 1.87 0.11
CA ILE A 157 -5.30 0.74 0.23
C ILE A 157 -5.57 -0.05 1.51
N VAL A 158 -5.54 0.62 2.67
CA VAL A 158 -5.72 -0.04 3.99
C VAL A 158 -7.05 -0.77 4.08
N ARG A 159 -8.12 -0.17 3.54
CA ARG A 159 -9.45 -0.77 3.58
C ARG A 159 -9.60 -1.95 2.63
N SER A 160 -9.01 -1.88 1.44
CA SER A 160 -9.48 -2.69 0.30
C SER A 160 -8.40 -3.56 -0.34
N HIS A 161 -7.17 -3.59 0.16
CA HIS A 161 -6.10 -4.44 -0.39
C HIS A 161 -6.35 -5.96 -0.25
N HIS A 162 -7.40 -6.36 0.48
CA HIS A 162 -7.90 -7.74 0.53
C HIS A 162 -9.26 -7.95 -0.15
N GLU A 163 -9.76 -6.95 -0.88
CA GLU A 163 -10.86 -7.17 -1.80
C GLU A 163 -10.37 -8.02 -2.98
N HIS A 164 -11.22 -8.93 -3.43
CA HIS A 164 -10.95 -9.75 -4.60
C HIS A 164 -11.73 -9.21 -5.79
N TYR A 165 -11.13 -9.22 -6.97
CA TYR A 165 -11.73 -8.66 -8.18
C TYR A 165 -13.13 -9.23 -8.50
N ASP A 166 -13.42 -10.48 -8.11
CA ASP A 166 -14.72 -11.13 -8.30
C ASP A 166 -15.80 -10.79 -7.24
N GLY A 167 -15.42 -10.08 -6.16
CA GLY A 167 -16.26 -9.73 -5.03
C GLY A 167 -16.22 -10.71 -3.86
N SER A 168 -15.36 -11.73 -3.89
CA SER A 168 -15.22 -12.73 -2.80
C SER A 168 -14.33 -12.27 -1.64
N GLY A 169 -13.71 -11.09 -1.75
CA GLY A 169 -12.80 -10.54 -0.75
C GLY A 169 -13.52 -9.83 0.41
N TYR A 170 -12.76 -9.05 1.17
CA TYR A 170 -13.22 -8.38 2.36
C TYR A 170 -12.55 -7.00 2.51
N PRO A 171 -13.10 -6.07 3.33
CA PRO A 171 -14.24 -6.22 4.24
C PRO A 171 -15.62 -5.92 3.66
N GLN A 172 -15.70 -5.37 2.44
CA GLN A 172 -16.95 -4.89 1.84
C GLN A 172 -17.47 -5.77 0.70
N GLY A 173 -16.63 -6.63 0.13
CA GLY A 173 -17.00 -7.48 -1.01
C GLY A 173 -17.16 -6.66 -2.29
N LEU A 174 -16.31 -5.63 -2.46
CA LEU A 174 -16.29 -4.79 -3.65
C LEU A 174 -15.89 -5.61 -4.87
N LYS A 175 -16.47 -5.31 -6.04
CA LYS A 175 -16.21 -6.08 -7.26
C LYS A 175 -15.66 -5.23 -8.40
N GLY A 176 -14.66 -5.76 -9.09
CA GLY A 176 -14.09 -5.15 -10.28
C GLY A 176 -13.60 -3.72 -10.05
N ASP A 177 -14.11 -2.78 -10.85
CA ASP A 177 -13.73 -1.36 -10.76
C ASP A 177 -14.34 -0.61 -9.55
N GLU A 178 -15.19 -1.25 -8.74
CA GLU A 178 -15.60 -0.70 -7.44
C GLU A 178 -14.43 -0.67 -6.45
N ILE A 179 -13.45 -1.55 -6.64
CA ILE A 179 -12.21 -1.56 -5.85
C ILE A 179 -11.32 -0.41 -6.37
N PRO A 180 -10.87 0.51 -5.50
CA PRO A 180 -9.94 1.56 -5.89
C PRO A 180 -8.69 0.98 -6.58
N LEU A 181 -8.21 1.65 -7.63
CA LEU A 181 -7.09 1.14 -8.43
C LEU A 181 -5.83 0.91 -7.57
N SER A 182 -5.51 1.83 -6.66
CA SER A 182 -4.40 1.67 -5.72
C SER A 182 -4.52 0.39 -4.88
N ALA A 183 -5.72 0.04 -4.41
CA ALA A 183 -5.95 -1.19 -3.67
C ALA A 183 -5.85 -2.44 -4.54
N ARG A 184 -6.28 -2.39 -5.81
CA ARG A 184 -6.11 -3.50 -6.77
C ARG A 184 -4.64 -3.79 -7.06
N ILE A 185 -3.83 -2.75 -7.26
CA ILE A 185 -2.37 -2.89 -7.42
C ILE A 185 -1.77 -3.47 -6.14
N MET A 186 -2.12 -2.91 -4.97
CA MET A 186 -1.64 -3.37 -3.66
C MET A 186 -1.93 -4.86 -3.43
N ALA A 187 -3.18 -5.30 -3.68
CA ALA A 187 -3.60 -6.69 -3.47
C ALA A 187 -2.73 -7.69 -4.25
N LEU A 188 -2.37 -7.36 -5.49
CA LEU A 188 -1.50 -8.19 -6.32
C LEU A 188 -0.05 -8.18 -5.82
N ILE A 189 0.51 -7.02 -5.52
CA ILE A 189 1.93 -6.92 -5.10
C ILE A 189 2.17 -7.53 -3.73
N ASP A 190 1.20 -7.40 -2.81
CA ASP A 190 1.28 -7.98 -1.47
C ASP A 190 1.34 -9.51 -1.55
N VAL A 191 0.41 -10.10 -2.30
CA VAL A 191 0.40 -11.56 -2.50
C VAL A 191 1.64 -12.03 -3.24
N PHE A 192 2.10 -11.30 -4.27
CA PHE A 192 3.34 -11.63 -4.95
C PHE A 192 4.53 -11.67 -3.97
N ASP A 193 4.75 -10.60 -3.19
CA ASP A 193 5.86 -10.51 -2.25
C ASP A 193 5.78 -11.60 -1.16
N ALA A 194 4.57 -11.82 -0.63
CA ALA A 194 4.28 -12.84 0.36
C ALA A 194 4.52 -14.28 -0.14
N LEU A 195 4.32 -14.54 -1.44
CA LEU A 195 4.56 -15.85 -2.05
C LEU A 195 6.04 -16.08 -2.33
N THR A 196 6.80 -15.06 -2.73
CA THR A 196 8.20 -15.21 -3.12
C THR A 196 9.19 -15.10 -1.98
N HIS A 197 8.75 -14.75 -0.76
CA HIS A 197 9.61 -14.63 0.41
C HIS A 197 9.25 -15.61 1.52
N HIS A 198 10.23 -15.93 2.38
CA HIS A 198 10.06 -16.90 3.43
C HIS A 198 9.18 -16.33 4.55
N ARG A 199 8.09 -17.03 4.89
CA ARG A 199 7.32 -16.76 6.11
C ARG A 199 7.54 -17.88 7.11
N ILE A 200 7.32 -17.60 8.40
CA ILE A 200 7.53 -18.54 9.51
C ILE A 200 6.87 -19.91 9.26
N TYR A 201 5.78 -19.95 8.48
CA TYR A 201 4.98 -21.16 8.24
C TYR A 201 5.00 -21.68 6.80
N LYS A 202 5.74 -21.04 5.88
CA LYS A 202 5.71 -21.43 4.45
C LYS A 202 7.03 -21.11 3.76
N PRO A 203 7.64 -22.09 3.07
CA PRO A 203 8.81 -21.82 2.24
C PRO A 203 8.42 -20.92 1.06
N ALA A 204 9.35 -20.03 0.69
CA ALA A 204 9.22 -19.17 -0.48
C ALA A 204 8.97 -19.99 -1.75
N TRP A 205 8.06 -19.50 -2.59
CA TRP A 205 7.89 -20.00 -3.96
C TRP A 205 8.95 -19.40 -4.86
N THR A 206 9.25 -20.08 -5.98
CA THR A 206 9.97 -19.43 -7.08
C THR A 206 9.10 -18.34 -7.68
N ILE A 207 9.73 -17.32 -8.28
CA ILE A 207 9.03 -16.26 -8.99
C ILE A 207 8.11 -16.85 -10.05
N GLU A 208 8.58 -17.84 -10.80
CA GLU A 208 7.81 -18.50 -11.87
C GLU A 208 6.51 -19.12 -11.34
N LYS A 209 6.56 -19.76 -10.17
CA LYS A 209 5.38 -20.36 -9.55
C LYS A 209 4.42 -19.31 -8.99
N ALA A 210 4.94 -18.23 -8.41
CA ALA A 210 4.12 -17.12 -7.94
C ALA A 210 3.40 -16.44 -9.11
N VAL A 211 4.10 -16.22 -10.22
CA VAL A 211 3.57 -15.67 -11.47
C VAL A 211 2.50 -16.57 -12.07
N GLU A 212 2.74 -17.88 -12.17
CA GLU A 212 1.74 -18.85 -12.64
C GLU A 212 0.46 -18.81 -11.80
N TYR A 213 0.59 -18.74 -10.48
CA TYR A 213 -0.56 -18.57 -9.58
C TYR A 213 -1.31 -17.26 -9.83
N ILE A 214 -0.60 -16.14 -9.92
CA ILE A 214 -1.21 -14.83 -10.15
C ILE A 214 -1.96 -14.81 -11.50
N GLU A 215 -1.38 -15.40 -12.54
CA GLU A 215 -2.02 -15.51 -13.85
C GLU A 215 -3.31 -16.34 -13.77
N MET A 216 -3.29 -17.49 -13.07
CA MET A 216 -4.49 -18.32 -12.85
C MET A 216 -5.59 -17.60 -12.06
N GLN A 217 -5.23 -16.65 -11.19
CA GLN A 217 -6.16 -15.88 -10.38
C GLN A 217 -6.63 -14.56 -11.05
N SER A 218 -6.22 -14.31 -12.29
CA SER A 218 -6.66 -13.16 -13.08
C SER A 218 -8.18 -13.18 -13.30
N GLY A 219 -8.86 -12.08 -12.95
CA GLY A 219 -10.31 -11.94 -13.01
C GLY A 219 -11.07 -12.55 -11.82
N TYR A 220 -10.37 -13.25 -10.92
CA TYR A 220 -10.90 -13.79 -9.67
C TYR A 220 -10.37 -12.98 -8.48
N GLN A 221 -9.16 -13.28 -8.03
CA GLN A 221 -8.51 -12.54 -6.95
C GLN A 221 -8.00 -11.19 -7.47
N PHE A 222 -7.38 -11.16 -8.64
CA PHE A 222 -6.64 -10.02 -9.15
C PHE A 222 -7.30 -9.39 -10.37
N ASP A 223 -7.14 -8.07 -10.49
CA ASP A 223 -7.52 -7.33 -11.69
C ASP A 223 -6.69 -7.81 -12.90
N PRO A 224 -7.32 -8.23 -14.00
CA PRO A 224 -6.62 -8.62 -15.22
C PRO A 224 -5.62 -7.58 -15.75
N ASP A 225 -5.92 -6.29 -15.61
CA ASP A 225 -5.03 -5.23 -16.08
C ASP A 225 -3.77 -5.14 -15.20
N CYS A 226 -3.92 -5.31 -13.89
CA CYS A 226 -2.79 -5.36 -12.96
C CYS A 226 -1.92 -6.60 -13.20
N VAL A 227 -2.54 -7.76 -13.48
CA VAL A 227 -1.82 -8.99 -13.85
C VAL A 227 -1.04 -8.77 -15.14
N ALA A 228 -1.66 -8.22 -16.19
CA ALA A 228 -0.99 -7.91 -17.45
C ALA A 228 0.19 -6.95 -17.25
N ALA A 229 0.03 -5.93 -16.39
CA ALA A 229 1.11 -5.01 -16.04
C ALA A 229 2.28 -5.71 -15.34
N LEU A 230 2.01 -6.63 -14.39
CA LEU A 230 3.04 -7.45 -13.75
C LEU A 230 3.83 -8.27 -14.78
N MET A 231 3.13 -8.95 -15.70
CA MET A 231 3.77 -9.77 -16.73
C MET A 231 4.67 -8.94 -17.64
N ALA A 232 4.23 -7.72 -17.99
CA ALA A 232 4.97 -6.81 -18.85
C ALA A 232 6.19 -6.15 -18.19
N GLU A 233 6.34 -6.26 -16.86
CA GLU A 233 7.45 -5.72 -16.06
C GLU A 233 8.18 -6.82 -15.28
N LEU A 234 8.04 -8.09 -15.69
CA LEU A 234 8.53 -9.22 -14.91
C LEU A 234 10.06 -9.21 -14.73
N ASP A 235 10.80 -8.70 -15.71
CA ASP A 235 12.27 -8.60 -15.63
C ASP A 235 12.70 -7.55 -14.60
N GLU A 236 12.03 -6.39 -14.56
CA GLU A 236 12.23 -5.37 -13.55
C GLU A 236 11.82 -5.86 -12.15
N VAL A 237 10.71 -6.58 -12.05
CA VAL A 237 10.25 -7.20 -10.79
C VAL A 237 11.28 -8.20 -10.28
N ARG A 238 11.86 -9.04 -11.15
CA ARG A 238 12.98 -9.92 -10.80
C ARG A 238 14.20 -9.15 -10.33
N ALA A 239 14.52 -8.02 -10.96
CA ALA A 239 15.65 -7.19 -10.56
C ALA A 239 15.43 -6.55 -9.17
N ILE A 240 14.19 -6.14 -8.85
CA ILE A 240 13.82 -5.65 -7.51
C ILE A 240 13.94 -6.78 -6.48
N TYR A 241 13.39 -7.96 -6.78
CA TYR A 241 13.50 -9.15 -5.91
C TYR A 241 14.97 -9.49 -5.62
N GLN A 242 15.85 -9.49 -6.62
CA GLN A 242 17.27 -9.79 -6.44
C GLN A 242 18.00 -8.71 -5.62
N ARG A 243 17.62 -7.44 -5.79
CA ARG A 243 18.26 -6.32 -5.09
C ARG A 243 17.89 -6.27 -3.61
N TYR A 244 16.67 -6.66 -3.28
CA TYR A 244 16.09 -6.54 -1.95
C TYR A 244 15.63 -7.89 -1.39
N GLY A 245 16.25 -8.99 -1.82
CA GLY A 245 15.94 -10.33 -1.33
C GLY A 245 16.30 -10.47 0.15
N ASP A 246 15.61 -11.38 0.83
CA ASP A 246 15.92 -11.71 2.22
C ASP A 246 17.22 -12.54 2.27
N GLU A 247 18.21 -12.10 3.06
CA GLU A 247 19.47 -12.85 3.30
C GLU A 247 19.23 -14.20 4.00
#